data_AF-Q58S93-F1
#
_entry.id   AF-Q58S93-F1
#
_cell.length_a   1.000
_cell.length_b   1.000
_cell.length_c   1.000
_cell.angle_alpha   90.00
_cell.angle_beta   90.00
_cell.angle_gamma   90.00
#
_symmetry.space_group_name_H-M   'P 1'
#
loop_
_entity.id
_entity.type
_entity.pdbx_description
1 polymer ?
#
loop_
_entity_poly.entity_id
_entity_poly.type
_entity_poly.pdbx_seq_one_letter_code
_entity_poly.pdbx_strand_id
1 'polypeptide(L)'
;AVVCTNDEACQYKSAEWQCDPRCICWVQRSIGSLIVDCRGTSLGQLPDLPRTTLLSTVLKVGNNSLTSLPAVSEHSGYANVSGLFLSDNNLTTLGSGDQLPENLTHLDVRGNQIQSLSEEFILFLQEPNNTMTLSLSGNPISCGCESLSLLFFVRTNPQRVRDIADIVCTKQKKAFQQMEAFELCPSYVLLISCVVGGLVIVICLLTVFYLMFQQELKIWMYNNNLCLWWVSEEELDKDKTYDAFISYSHKDEELISKLLPKLESGPHPFRLCLHDRDWLVGDCIPEQIVRT
;
A
#
# COMPACT_ATOMS: atom_id res chain seq x y z
N ALA A 1 30.99 34.53 21.84
CA ALA A 1 30.31 35.22 22.96
C ALA A 1 29.14 36.04 22.44
N VAL A 2 28.03 36.08 23.18
CA VAL A 2 26.89 36.96 22.88
C VAL A 2 27.13 38.29 23.57
N VAL A 3 27.14 39.38 22.81
CA VAL A 3 27.35 40.74 23.31
C VAL A 3 26.11 41.55 23.00
N CYS A 4 25.48 42.12 24.02
CA CYS A 4 24.25 42.89 23.88
C CYS A 4 24.48 44.33 24.30
N THR A 5 23.95 45.27 23.52
CA THR A 5 23.95 46.70 23.87
C THR A 5 22.69 47.08 24.64
N ASN A 6 21.58 46.38 24.40
CA ASN A 6 20.32 46.44 25.15
C ASN A 6 19.59 45.08 25.00
N ASP A 7 18.37 44.95 25.54
CA ASP A 7 17.61 43.68 25.52
C ASP A 7 17.16 43.24 24.11
N GLU A 8 17.15 44.15 23.13
CA GLU A 8 16.71 43.88 21.75
C GLU A 8 17.87 43.70 20.75
N ALA A 9 19.01 44.33 20.98
CA ALA A 9 20.17 44.30 20.09
C ALA A 9 21.32 43.48 20.69
N CYS A 10 21.34 42.20 20.36
CA CYS A 10 22.44 41.30 20.67
C CYS A 10 23.18 40.87 19.40
N GLN A 11 24.49 40.75 19.49
CA GLN A 11 25.36 40.25 18.42
C GLN A 11 26.14 39.03 18.89
N TYR A 12 26.38 38.11 17.97
CA TYR A 12 27.30 37.01 18.19
C TYR A 12 28.70 37.41 17.73
N LYS A 13 29.68 37.35 18.63
CA LYS A 13 31.09 37.61 18.33
C LYS A 13 31.91 36.35 18.54
N SER A 14 32.68 35.93 17.53
CA SER A 14 33.65 34.84 17.61
C SER A 14 34.98 35.30 17.00
N ALA A 15 36.09 34.73 17.46
CA ALA A 15 37.39 34.95 16.82
C ALA A 15 37.51 34.18 15.49
N GLU A 16 36.76 33.09 15.35
CA GLU A 16 36.83 32.15 14.22
C GLU A 16 35.73 32.36 13.18
N TRP A 17 34.78 33.28 13.44
CA TRP A 17 33.67 33.54 12.53
C TRP A 17 33.27 35.01 12.54
N GLN A 18 33.02 35.53 11.33
CA GLN A 18 32.45 36.84 11.10
C GLN A 18 31.25 36.69 10.16
N CYS A 19 30.20 37.47 10.40
CA CYS A 19 29.03 37.52 9.53
C CYS A 19 29.46 37.89 8.10
N ASP A 20 28.96 37.17 7.09
CA ASP A 20 29.18 37.51 5.69
C ASP A 20 28.74 38.96 5.44
N PRO A 21 29.56 39.80 4.77
CA PRO A 21 29.27 41.22 4.59
C PRO A 21 27.99 41.50 3.79
N ARG A 22 27.47 40.52 3.05
CA ARG A 22 26.19 40.63 2.33
C ARG A 22 24.99 40.33 3.22
N CYS A 23 25.21 39.73 4.39
CA CYS A 23 24.17 39.27 5.30
C CYS A 23 24.02 40.20 6.50
N ILE A 24 22.86 40.12 7.15
CA ILE A 24 22.57 40.77 8.42
C ILE A 24 22.46 39.68 9.48
N CYS A 25 23.34 39.73 10.48
CA CYS A 25 23.37 38.75 11.57
C CYS A 25 23.07 39.40 12.92
N TRP A 26 22.13 38.83 13.68
CA TRP A 26 21.81 39.28 15.04
C TRP A 26 21.34 38.12 15.91
N VAL A 27 21.47 38.26 17.22
CA VAL A 27 21.00 37.27 18.19
C VAL A 27 19.65 37.70 18.71
N GLN A 28 18.65 36.83 18.59
CA GLN A 28 17.34 37.01 19.18
C GLN A 28 17.25 36.23 20.50
N ARG A 29 17.37 36.95 21.62
CA ARG A 29 17.42 36.36 22.97
C ARG A 29 16.15 35.60 23.35
N SER A 30 14.98 36.09 22.95
CA SER A 30 13.68 35.50 23.33
C SER A 30 13.54 34.03 22.91
N ILE A 31 14.21 33.64 21.82
CA ILE A 31 14.20 32.27 21.27
C ILE A 31 15.57 31.60 21.35
N GLY A 32 16.60 32.28 21.87
CA GLY A 32 17.95 31.75 21.99
C GLY A 32 18.62 31.43 20.64
N SER A 33 18.33 32.21 19.60
CA SER A 33 18.82 31.93 18.23
C SER A 33 19.67 33.04 17.64
N LEU A 34 20.72 32.66 16.91
CA LEU A 34 21.41 33.52 15.96
C LEU A 34 20.65 33.52 14.64
N ILE A 35 20.13 34.67 14.23
CA ILE A 35 19.52 34.87 12.92
C ILE A 35 20.61 35.32 11.95
N VAL A 36 20.73 34.60 10.84
CA VAL A 36 21.60 34.95 9.71
C VAL A 36 20.69 35.19 8.51
N ASP A 37 20.48 36.46 8.15
CA ASP A 37 19.59 36.87 7.07
C ASP A 37 20.38 37.36 5.85
N CYS A 38 20.33 36.58 4.78
CA CYS A 38 21.03 36.81 3.52
C CYS A 38 20.05 36.83 2.33
N ARG A 39 18.80 37.22 2.55
CA ARG A 39 17.79 37.24 1.50
C ARG A 39 18.11 38.26 0.41
N GLY A 40 17.95 37.90 -0.87
CA GLY A 40 18.13 38.85 -1.98
C GLY A 40 19.58 39.28 -2.24
N THR A 41 20.56 38.46 -1.85
CA THR A 41 21.99 38.82 -1.89
C THR A 41 22.75 38.17 -3.06
N SER A 42 22.02 37.55 -3.99
CA SER A 42 22.55 36.81 -5.15
C SER A 42 23.56 35.72 -4.76
N LEU A 43 23.32 35.05 -3.63
CA LEU A 43 24.12 33.92 -3.20
C LEU A 43 23.95 32.71 -4.14
N GLY A 44 25.07 32.15 -4.58
CA GLY A 44 25.11 30.86 -5.28
C GLY A 44 25.38 29.66 -4.36
N GLN A 45 25.82 29.90 -3.12
CA GLN A 45 26.09 28.88 -2.10
C GLN A 45 25.75 29.45 -0.70
N LEU A 46 25.61 28.58 0.30
CA LEU A 46 25.36 29.01 1.68
C LEU A 46 26.59 29.74 2.27
N PRO A 47 26.39 30.78 3.09
CA PRO A 47 27.50 31.46 3.79
C PRO A 47 28.04 30.61 4.94
N ASP A 48 29.31 30.78 5.30
CA ASP A 48 29.88 30.12 6.47
C ASP A 48 29.16 30.53 7.77
N LEU A 49 28.90 29.55 8.64
CA LEU A 49 28.19 29.74 9.89
C LEU A 49 29.12 29.48 11.08
N PRO A 50 28.85 30.10 12.26
CA PRO A 50 29.67 29.90 13.42
C PRO A 50 29.45 28.51 14.00
N ARG A 51 30.54 27.85 14.40
CA ARG A 51 30.48 26.62 15.19
C ARG A 51 30.22 27.00 16.65
N THR A 52 29.01 26.75 17.14
CA THR A 52 28.66 27.10 18.52
C THR A 52 27.59 26.18 19.08
N THR A 53 27.65 25.96 20.40
CA THR A 53 26.63 25.25 21.18
C THR A 53 25.81 26.20 22.05
N LEU A 54 26.11 27.51 22.02
CA LEU A 54 25.49 28.52 22.88
C LEU A 54 24.09 28.93 22.41
N LEU A 55 23.84 28.83 21.11
CA LEU A 55 22.63 29.29 20.44
C LEU A 55 22.32 28.35 19.28
N SER A 56 21.05 28.26 18.91
CA SER A 56 20.64 27.66 17.64
C SER A 56 20.80 28.66 16.49
N THR A 57 21.01 28.19 15.26
CA THR A 57 21.09 29.08 14.08
C THR A 57 19.80 29.03 13.28
N VAL A 58 19.29 30.19 12.86
CA VAL A 58 18.20 30.32 11.90
C VAL A 58 18.76 31.00 10.65
N LEU A 59 18.81 30.27 9.55
CA LEU A 59 19.36 30.73 8.29
C LEU A 59 18.25 31.13 7.32
N LYS A 60 18.24 32.39 6.89
CA LYS A 60 17.32 32.92 5.89
C LYS A 60 18.10 33.29 4.63
N VAL A 61 17.94 32.50 3.59
CA VAL A 61 18.67 32.61 2.31
C VAL A 61 17.71 32.61 1.12
N GLY A 62 16.48 33.08 1.33
CA GLY A 62 15.49 33.18 0.26
C GLY A 62 15.77 34.27 -0.79
N ASN A 63 15.15 34.17 -1.96
CA ASN A 63 15.36 35.07 -3.11
C ASN A 63 16.84 35.12 -3.53
N ASN A 64 17.40 33.95 -3.83
CA ASN A 64 18.80 33.79 -4.26
C ASN A 64 18.84 32.80 -5.46
N SER A 65 20.02 32.27 -5.80
CA SER A 65 20.20 31.37 -6.95
C SER A 65 20.77 30.01 -6.55
N LEU A 66 20.42 29.52 -5.36
CA LEU A 66 20.85 28.21 -4.86
C LEU A 66 20.21 27.08 -5.69
N THR A 67 21.02 26.12 -6.13
CA THR A 67 20.57 24.95 -6.92
C THR A 67 20.60 23.64 -6.12
N SER A 68 21.42 23.57 -5.08
CA SER A 68 21.57 22.39 -4.22
C SER A 68 22.00 22.79 -2.80
N LEU A 69 21.74 21.92 -1.83
CA LEU A 69 22.25 22.05 -0.46
C LEU A 69 23.59 21.34 -0.31
N PRO A 70 24.52 21.86 0.51
CA PRO A 70 25.78 21.17 0.81
C PRO A 70 25.54 19.99 1.77
N ALA A 71 26.48 19.06 1.82
CA ALA A 71 26.48 18.04 2.87
C ALA A 71 26.76 18.68 4.23
N VAL A 72 26.13 18.14 5.29
CA VAL A 72 26.25 18.67 6.66
C VAL A 72 27.69 18.73 7.15
N SER A 73 28.52 17.76 6.75
CA SER A 73 29.94 17.66 7.10
C SER A 73 30.85 18.64 6.34
N GLU A 74 30.42 19.09 5.16
CA GLU A 74 31.23 19.91 4.25
C GLU A 74 31.11 21.41 4.54
N HIS A 75 30.00 21.84 5.18
CA HIS A 75 29.73 23.25 5.41
C HIS A 75 29.87 23.67 6.88
N SER A 76 30.70 24.68 7.14
CA SER A 76 31.04 25.07 8.52
C SER A 76 29.83 25.62 9.28
N GLY A 77 29.54 25.05 10.45
CA GLY A 77 28.46 25.47 11.33
C GLY A 77 27.05 25.11 10.86
N TYR A 78 26.90 24.43 9.71
CA TYR A 78 25.60 24.06 9.14
C TYR A 78 24.82 23.06 9.99
N ALA A 79 25.53 22.13 10.66
CA ALA A 79 24.93 21.17 11.59
C ALA A 79 24.14 21.79 12.76
N ASN A 80 24.38 23.08 13.09
CA ASN A 80 23.70 23.78 14.18
C ASN A 80 22.46 24.58 13.70
N VAL A 81 22.09 24.47 12.43
CA VAL A 81 20.92 25.16 11.88
C VAL A 81 19.65 24.44 12.32
N SER A 82 18.76 25.20 12.96
CA SER A 82 17.47 24.77 13.49
C SER A 82 16.27 25.25 12.66
N GLY A 83 16.46 26.29 11.84
CA GLY A 83 15.47 26.76 10.86
C GLY A 83 16.16 27.20 9.58
N LEU A 84 15.68 26.69 8.45
CA LEU A 84 16.28 26.88 7.13
C LEU A 84 15.22 27.41 6.16
N PHE A 85 15.37 28.67 5.75
CA PHE A 85 14.44 29.37 4.86
C PHE A 85 15.10 29.64 3.52
N LEU A 86 14.71 28.86 2.51
CA LEU A 86 15.25 28.77 1.16
C LEU A 86 14.23 29.19 0.10
N SER A 87 13.20 29.96 0.47
CA SER A 87 12.14 30.34 -0.47
C SER A 87 12.71 31.07 -1.70
N ASP A 88 12.10 30.92 -2.87
CA ASP A 88 12.49 31.66 -4.08
C ASP A 88 13.96 31.44 -4.46
N ASN A 89 14.36 30.17 -4.54
CA ASN A 89 15.65 29.73 -5.07
C ASN A 89 15.43 28.82 -6.30
N ASN A 90 16.47 28.13 -6.77
CA ASN A 90 16.41 27.26 -7.94
C ASN A 90 16.66 25.78 -7.56
N LEU A 91 16.25 25.36 -6.36
CA LEU A 91 16.38 23.98 -5.90
C LEU A 91 15.45 23.07 -6.72
N THR A 92 15.97 21.93 -7.19
CA THR A 92 15.18 20.94 -7.93
C THR A 92 14.86 19.69 -7.11
N THR A 93 15.61 19.45 -6.04
CA THR A 93 15.50 18.26 -5.18
C THR A 93 15.96 18.58 -3.75
N LEU A 94 15.48 17.79 -2.79
CA LEU A 94 15.93 17.80 -1.39
C LEU A 94 16.75 16.55 -1.02
N GLY A 95 17.11 15.72 -2.01
CA GLY A 95 17.86 14.49 -1.79
C GLY A 95 17.06 13.46 -0.99
N SER A 96 17.73 12.70 -0.13
CA SER A 96 17.13 11.74 0.82
C SER A 96 16.87 12.34 2.21
N GLY A 97 17.29 13.60 2.44
CA GLY A 97 17.22 14.27 3.75
C GLY A 97 18.54 14.25 4.52
N ASP A 98 19.55 13.51 4.06
CA ASP A 98 20.91 13.43 4.63
C ASP A 98 21.68 14.76 4.62
N GLN A 99 21.34 15.65 3.69
CA GLN A 99 21.88 17.01 3.60
C GLN A 99 21.26 17.99 4.61
N LEU A 100 20.25 17.56 5.37
CA LEU A 100 19.59 18.41 6.36
C LEU A 100 20.20 18.20 7.75
N PRO A 101 20.38 19.27 8.54
CA PRO A 101 20.81 19.16 9.93
C PRO A 101 19.82 18.36 10.79
N GLU A 102 20.32 17.54 11.71
CA GLU A 102 19.50 16.69 12.59
C GLU A 102 18.52 17.50 13.48
N ASN A 103 18.93 18.70 13.91
CA ASN A 103 18.13 19.57 14.78
C ASN A 103 17.19 20.52 14.02
N LEU A 104 16.98 20.30 12.71
CA LEU A 104 16.21 21.18 11.87
C LEU A 104 14.70 21.01 12.14
N THR A 105 14.06 22.10 12.57
CA THR A 105 12.63 22.12 12.94
C THR A 105 11.75 22.73 11.86
N HIS A 106 12.30 23.66 11.07
CA HIS A 106 11.58 24.38 10.03
C HIS A 106 12.38 24.37 8.73
N LEU A 107 11.78 23.85 7.66
CA LEU A 107 12.29 23.92 6.29
C LEU A 107 11.28 24.60 5.39
N ASP A 108 11.66 25.76 4.85
CA ASP A 108 10.88 26.50 3.87
C ASP A 108 11.59 26.46 2.53
N VAL A 109 11.00 25.77 1.55
CA VAL A 109 11.52 25.60 0.19
C VAL A 109 10.50 26.09 -0.83
N ARG A 110 9.64 27.03 -0.44
CA ARG A 110 8.60 27.60 -1.33
C ARG A 110 9.22 28.26 -2.57
N GLY A 111 8.49 28.31 -3.68
CA GLY A 111 8.92 29.02 -4.88
C GLY A 111 10.24 28.51 -5.50
N ASN A 112 10.53 27.20 -5.35
CA ASN A 112 11.67 26.55 -5.99
C ASN A 112 11.21 25.77 -7.25
N GLN A 113 12.07 24.91 -7.80
CA GLN A 113 11.80 24.09 -8.99
C GLN A 113 11.62 22.60 -8.64
N ILE A 114 11.13 22.31 -7.43
CA ILE A 114 10.93 20.93 -6.96
C ILE A 114 9.70 20.35 -7.65
N GLN A 115 9.87 19.23 -8.34
CA GLN A 115 8.76 18.54 -9.01
C GLN A 115 8.19 17.40 -8.16
N SER A 116 9.02 16.73 -7.37
CA SER A 116 8.59 15.68 -6.46
C SER A 116 9.57 15.57 -5.30
N LEU A 117 9.11 14.95 -4.21
CA LEU A 117 9.99 14.53 -3.12
C LEU A 117 10.28 13.05 -3.30
N SER A 118 11.53 12.66 -3.09
CA SER A 118 11.97 11.26 -3.18
C SER A 118 11.31 10.41 -2.08
N GLU A 119 11.19 9.10 -2.30
CA GLU A 119 10.63 8.19 -1.30
C GLU A 119 11.49 8.18 -0.04
N GLU A 120 12.81 8.25 -0.20
CA GLU A 120 13.76 8.34 0.90
C GLU A 120 13.54 9.59 1.75
N PHE A 121 13.28 10.75 1.13
CA PHE A 121 12.96 11.97 1.87
C PHE A 121 11.65 11.86 2.65
N ILE A 122 10.62 11.21 2.07
CA ILE A 122 9.37 10.96 2.79
C ILE A 122 9.59 10.02 3.99
N LEU A 123 10.41 8.98 3.83
CA LEU A 123 10.79 8.08 4.92
C LEU A 123 11.52 8.83 6.02
N PHE A 124 12.49 9.68 5.67
CA PHE A 124 13.18 10.57 6.60
C PHE A 124 12.19 11.45 7.38
N LEU A 125 11.19 12.03 6.71
CA LEU A 125 10.14 12.80 7.40
C LEU A 125 9.31 11.93 8.35
N GLN A 126 9.05 10.67 8.00
CA GLN A 126 8.23 9.74 8.80
C GLN A 126 8.98 9.12 9.99
N GLU A 127 10.28 9.35 10.13
CA GLU A 127 11.04 8.87 11.29
C GLU A 127 10.42 9.37 12.61
N PRO A 128 10.36 8.53 13.65
CA PRO A 128 9.62 8.82 14.88
C PRO A 128 10.17 10.03 15.66
N ASN A 129 11.45 10.34 15.50
CA ASN A 129 12.09 11.49 16.15
C ASN A 129 12.01 12.77 15.31
N ASN A 130 11.52 12.68 14.07
CA ASN A 130 11.47 13.81 13.16
C ASN A 130 10.17 14.61 13.37
N THR A 131 10.30 15.81 13.92
CA THR A 131 9.19 16.75 14.14
C THR A 131 9.23 17.95 13.19
N MET A 132 10.08 17.88 12.16
CA MET A 132 10.26 18.95 11.20
C MET A 132 8.95 19.32 10.51
N THR A 133 8.75 20.63 10.34
CA THR A 133 7.72 21.22 9.49
C THR A 133 8.30 21.67 8.16
N LEU A 134 7.54 21.45 7.09
CA LEU A 134 7.89 21.73 5.70
C LEU A 134 6.96 22.82 5.13
N SER A 135 7.49 23.66 4.26
CA SER A 135 6.71 24.54 3.38
C SER A 135 7.18 24.37 1.93
N LEU A 136 6.26 24.04 1.01
CA LEU A 136 6.56 23.56 -0.34
C LEU A 136 5.75 24.27 -1.45
N SER A 137 4.82 25.16 -1.11
CA SER A 137 4.00 25.90 -2.09
C SER A 137 4.83 26.69 -3.12
N GLY A 138 4.24 26.95 -4.28
CA GLY A 138 4.92 27.65 -5.38
C GLY A 138 5.96 26.82 -6.13
N ASN A 139 6.10 25.53 -5.84
CA ASN A 139 6.91 24.58 -6.61
C ASN A 139 6.09 23.91 -7.72
N PRO A 140 6.70 23.54 -8.87
CA PRO A 140 6.02 22.88 -9.98
C PRO A 140 5.77 21.38 -9.73
N ILE A 141 5.01 21.04 -8.67
CA ILE A 141 4.78 19.65 -8.25
C ILE A 141 4.12 18.80 -9.36
N SER A 142 4.78 17.71 -9.73
CA SER A 142 4.29 16.64 -10.60
C SER A 142 3.42 15.68 -9.80
N CYS A 143 2.12 15.68 -10.07
CA CYS A 143 1.17 14.77 -9.40
C CYS A 143 0.97 13.51 -10.25
N GLY A 144 1.95 12.61 -10.17
CA GLY A 144 1.93 11.26 -10.72
C GLY A 144 2.00 10.20 -9.61
N CYS A 145 2.34 8.96 -9.98
CA CYS A 145 2.52 7.86 -9.03
C CYS A 145 3.61 8.16 -7.99
N GLU A 146 4.67 8.91 -8.34
CA GLU A 146 5.74 9.25 -7.40
C GLU A 146 5.27 10.10 -6.20
N SER A 147 4.20 10.87 -6.37
CA SER A 147 3.69 11.79 -5.34
C SER A 147 2.72 11.12 -4.37
N LEU A 148 2.46 9.83 -4.53
CA LEU A 148 1.50 9.07 -3.73
C LEU A 148 1.95 8.96 -2.25
N SER A 149 3.25 8.73 -2.01
CA SER A 149 3.84 8.72 -0.66
C SER A 149 3.72 10.09 0.01
N LEU A 150 3.97 11.17 -0.73
CA LEU A 150 3.79 12.53 -0.24
C LEU A 150 2.32 12.82 0.10
N LEU A 151 1.37 12.40 -0.76
CA LEU A 151 -0.06 12.56 -0.51
C LEU A 151 -0.49 11.89 0.79
N PHE A 152 -0.03 10.66 1.04
CA PHE A 152 -0.30 9.96 2.29
C PHE A 152 0.36 10.61 3.51
N PHE A 153 1.61 11.06 3.37
CA PHE A 153 2.31 11.77 4.45
C PHE A 153 1.54 13.03 4.86
N VAL A 154 1.15 13.85 3.89
CA VAL A 154 0.42 15.11 4.07
C VAL A 154 -0.95 14.88 4.70
N ARG A 155 -1.69 13.85 4.26
CA ARG A 155 -3.01 13.50 4.84
C ARG A 155 -2.90 12.98 6.28
N THR A 156 -1.85 12.21 6.57
CA THR A 156 -1.60 11.67 7.93
C THR A 156 -1.07 12.74 8.89
N ASN A 157 -0.26 13.68 8.38
CA ASN A 157 0.43 14.68 9.18
C ASN A 157 0.19 16.12 8.67
N PRO A 158 -1.06 16.61 8.63
CA PRO A 158 -1.39 17.91 8.02
C PRO A 158 -0.69 19.09 8.72
N GLN A 159 -0.42 18.99 10.02
CA GLN A 159 0.27 20.03 10.80
C GLN A 159 1.74 20.19 10.42
N ARG A 160 2.35 19.18 9.79
CA ARG A 160 3.76 19.19 9.40
C ARG A 160 4.01 19.87 8.06
N VAL A 161 2.98 20.11 7.25
CA VAL A 161 3.09 20.84 5.99
C VAL A 161 2.25 22.12 6.09
N ARG A 162 2.91 23.23 6.40
CA ARG A 162 2.25 24.48 6.83
C ARG A 162 1.39 25.13 5.75
N ASP A 163 1.79 24.96 4.50
CA ASP A 163 1.20 25.59 3.31
C ASP A 163 0.54 24.55 2.38
N ILE A 164 0.09 23.43 2.95
CA ILE A 164 -0.60 22.34 2.24
C ILE A 164 -1.71 22.82 1.28
N ALA A 165 -2.48 23.83 1.69
CA ALA A 165 -3.60 24.36 0.93
C ALA A 165 -3.17 25.07 -0.36
N ASP A 166 -1.94 25.58 -0.40
CA ASP A 166 -1.38 26.37 -1.51
C ASP A 166 -0.55 25.49 -2.46
N ILE A 167 -0.39 24.20 -2.18
CA ILE A 167 0.30 23.26 -3.05
C ILE A 167 -0.64 22.87 -4.20
N VAL A 168 -0.22 23.13 -5.44
CA VAL A 168 -1.01 22.88 -6.65
C VAL A 168 -0.24 21.98 -7.61
N CYS A 169 -0.93 21.01 -8.19
CA CYS A 169 -0.37 20.12 -9.20
C CYS A 169 -0.20 20.82 -10.55
N THR A 170 0.99 20.76 -11.14
CA THR A 170 1.33 21.49 -12.38
C THR A 170 0.45 21.08 -13.57
N LYS A 171 0.25 19.78 -13.78
CA LYS A 171 -0.48 19.26 -14.95
C LYS A 171 -2.00 19.42 -14.80
N GLN A 172 -2.53 19.05 -13.65
CA GLN A 172 -3.96 18.99 -13.39
C GLN A 172 -4.53 20.34 -12.94
N LYS A 173 -3.69 21.27 -12.48
CA LYS A 173 -4.09 22.58 -11.92
C LYS A 173 -5.09 22.46 -10.76
N LYS A 174 -5.02 21.36 -10.01
CA LYS A 174 -5.87 21.05 -8.86
C LYS A 174 -5.01 21.07 -7.59
N ALA A 175 -5.62 21.45 -6.47
CA ALA A 175 -4.95 21.45 -5.18
C ALA A 175 -4.47 20.04 -4.82
N PHE A 176 -3.25 19.92 -4.33
CA PHE A 176 -2.61 18.63 -4.04
C PHE A 176 -3.42 17.79 -3.05
N GLN A 177 -3.94 18.41 -2.00
CA GLN A 177 -4.75 17.74 -0.98
C GLN A 177 -6.07 17.15 -1.51
N GLN A 178 -6.62 17.75 -2.58
CA GLN A 178 -7.88 17.31 -3.20
C GLN A 178 -7.69 16.17 -4.21
N MET A 179 -6.45 15.77 -4.48
CA MET A 179 -6.15 14.66 -5.36
C MET A 179 -6.47 13.33 -4.70
N GLU A 180 -6.98 12.39 -5.48
CA GLU A 180 -7.14 11.00 -5.05
C GLU A 180 -6.02 10.08 -5.55
N ALA A 181 -5.78 9.00 -4.81
CA ALA A 181 -4.72 8.04 -5.14
C ALA A 181 -4.87 7.44 -6.56
N PHE A 182 -6.11 7.21 -7.01
CA PHE A 182 -6.38 6.72 -8.36
C PHE A 182 -6.18 7.79 -9.46
N GLU A 183 -6.32 9.08 -9.13
CA GLU A 183 -6.02 10.19 -10.04
C GLU A 183 -4.51 10.34 -10.21
N LEU A 184 -3.72 10.09 -9.16
CA LEU A 184 -2.25 10.08 -9.20
C LEU A 184 -1.70 8.85 -9.93
N CYS A 185 -2.25 7.67 -9.64
CA CYS A 185 -1.71 6.41 -10.12
C CYS A 185 -2.79 5.47 -10.71
N PRO A 186 -3.28 5.76 -11.93
CA PRO A 186 -4.33 4.97 -12.57
C PRO A 186 -3.89 3.55 -12.96
N SER A 187 -2.57 3.31 -13.14
CA SER A 187 -2.02 2.00 -13.44
C SER A 187 -2.30 0.98 -12.34
N TYR A 188 -2.32 1.41 -11.07
CA TYR A 188 -2.64 0.55 -9.94
C TYR A 188 -4.10 0.07 -9.99
N VAL A 189 -5.03 0.96 -10.34
CA VAL A 189 -6.45 0.63 -10.48
C VAL A 189 -6.68 -0.31 -11.66
N LEU A 190 -6.00 -0.10 -12.79
CA LEU A 190 -6.06 -1.00 -13.94
C LEU A 190 -5.56 -2.40 -13.57
N LEU A 191 -4.44 -2.50 -12.84
CA LEU A 191 -3.90 -3.77 -12.38
C LEU A 191 -4.89 -4.50 -11.47
N ILE A 192 -5.42 -3.82 -10.44
CA ILE A 192 -6.43 -4.39 -9.54
C ILE A 192 -7.66 -4.84 -10.32
N SER A 193 -8.17 -4.00 -11.24
CA SER A 193 -9.32 -4.32 -12.07
C SER A 193 -9.08 -5.58 -12.92
N CYS A 194 -7.89 -5.73 -13.51
CA CYS A 194 -7.52 -6.92 -14.29
C CYS A 194 -7.44 -8.18 -13.42
N VAL A 195 -6.85 -8.09 -12.22
CA VAL A 195 -6.75 -9.22 -11.29
C VAL A 195 -8.13 -9.66 -10.81
N VAL A 196 -8.96 -8.71 -10.38
CA VAL A 196 -10.33 -8.99 -9.92
C VAL A 196 -11.17 -9.56 -11.07
N GLY A 197 -11.10 -8.96 -12.25
CA GLY A 197 -11.79 -9.47 -13.44
C GLY A 197 -11.35 -10.89 -13.82
N GLY A 198 -10.04 -11.17 -13.77
CA GLY A 198 -9.49 -12.50 -14.02
C GLY A 198 -9.98 -13.54 -13.01
N LEU A 199 -9.99 -13.21 -11.72
CA LEU A 199 -10.52 -14.09 -10.67
C LEU A 199 -12.00 -14.41 -10.87
N VAL A 200 -12.82 -13.43 -11.24
CA VAL A 200 -14.24 -13.64 -11.53
C VAL A 200 -14.41 -14.60 -12.70
N ILE A 201 -13.64 -14.42 -13.78
CA ILE A 201 -13.69 -15.33 -14.95
C ILE A 201 -13.29 -16.76 -14.55
N VAL A 202 -12.23 -16.92 -13.75
CA VAL A 202 -11.80 -18.23 -13.27
C VAL A 202 -12.88 -18.90 -12.42
N ILE A 203 -13.51 -18.16 -11.51
CA ILE A 203 -14.62 -18.67 -10.69
C ILE A 203 -15.81 -19.07 -11.58
N CYS A 204 -16.15 -18.27 -12.60
CA CYS A 204 -17.20 -18.63 -13.56
C CYS A 204 -16.86 -19.90 -14.35
N LEU A 205 -15.60 -20.08 -14.78
CA LEU A 205 -15.18 -21.28 -15.49
C LEU A 205 -15.21 -22.52 -14.57
N LEU A 206 -14.75 -22.39 -13.33
CA LEU A 206 -14.78 -23.47 -12.34
C LEU A 206 -16.20 -23.87 -11.98
N THR A 207 -17.11 -22.91 -11.84
CA THR A 207 -18.53 -23.18 -11.59
C THR A 207 -19.20 -23.86 -12.77
N VAL A 208 -18.96 -23.40 -14.01
CA VAL A 208 -19.46 -24.08 -15.22
C VAL A 208 -18.89 -25.48 -15.34
N PHE A 209 -17.58 -25.66 -15.12
CA PHE A 209 -16.93 -26.97 -15.13
C PHE A 209 -17.54 -27.89 -14.07
N TYR A 210 -17.73 -27.41 -12.85
CA TYR A 210 -18.40 -28.16 -11.80
C TYR A 210 -19.80 -28.58 -12.23
N LEU A 211 -20.64 -27.65 -12.71
CA LEU A 211 -22.00 -27.93 -13.15
C LEU A 211 -22.07 -28.95 -14.31
N MET A 212 -21.12 -28.90 -15.26
CA MET A 212 -21.10 -29.86 -16.38
C MET A 212 -20.66 -31.26 -15.96
N PHE A 213 -19.79 -31.39 -14.96
CA PHE A 213 -19.17 -32.67 -14.58
C PHE A 213 -19.58 -33.15 -13.17
N GLN A 214 -20.70 -32.68 -12.62
CA GLN A 214 -21.06 -32.96 -11.22
C GLN A 214 -21.10 -34.45 -10.88
N GLN A 215 -21.68 -35.29 -11.74
CA GLN A 215 -21.79 -36.73 -11.47
C GLN A 215 -20.42 -37.42 -11.53
N GLU A 216 -19.66 -37.19 -12.60
CA GLU A 216 -18.31 -37.74 -12.77
C GLU A 216 -17.35 -37.30 -11.66
N LEU A 217 -17.43 -36.03 -11.24
CA LEU A 217 -16.63 -35.49 -10.15
C LEU A 217 -17.02 -36.10 -8.80
N LYS A 218 -18.32 -36.29 -8.51
CA LYS A 218 -18.79 -36.96 -7.30
C LYS A 218 -18.31 -38.42 -7.26
N ILE A 219 -18.40 -39.15 -8.36
CA ILE A 219 -17.93 -40.55 -8.48
C ILE A 219 -16.39 -40.62 -8.31
N TRP A 220 -15.66 -39.74 -8.98
CA TRP A 220 -14.19 -39.68 -8.87
C TRP A 220 -13.73 -39.36 -7.44
N MET A 221 -14.42 -38.42 -6.77
CA MET A 221 -14.16 -38.07 -5.36
C MET A 221 -14.41 -39.26 -4.43
N TYR A 222 -15.52 -39.98 -4.63
CA TYR A 222 -15.85 -41.19 -3.88
C TYR A 222 -14.79 -42.30 -4.05
N ASN A 223 -14.41 -42.61 -5.29
CA ASN A 223 -13.41 -43.65 -5.59
C ASN A 223 -12.02 -43.36 -5.00
N ASN A 224 -11.66 -42.08 -4.86
CA ASN A 224 -10.37 -41.64 -4.32
C ASN A 224 -10.41 -41.29 -2.81
N ASN A 225 -11.51 -41.53 -2.10
CA ASN A 225 -11.71 -41.16 -0.69
C ASN A 225 -11.48 -39.65 -0.40
N LEU A 226 -11.83 -38.79 -1.36
CA LEU A 226 -11.70 -37.34 -1.23
C LEU A 226 -13.06 -36.71 -0.87
N CYS A 227 -13.09 -35.91 0.19
CA CYS A 227 -14.28 -35.15 0.62
C CYS A 227 -15.56 -36.00 0.76
N LEU A 228 -15.47 -37.16 1.41
CA LEU A 228 -16.61 -38.06 1.67
C LEU A 228 -17.77 -37.40 2.46
N TRP A 229 -17.52 -36.30 3.16
CA TRP A 229 -18.57 -35.48 3.80
C TRP A 229 -19.45 -34.67 2.83
N TRP A 230 -19.03 -34.51 1.57
CA TRP A 230 -19.72 -33.74 0.52
C TRP A 230 -20.43 -34.64 -0.49
N VAL A 231 -20.30 -35.96 -0.36
CA VAL A 231 -20.93 -36.97 -1.21
C VAL A 231 -21.61 -37.97 -0.29
N SER A 232 -22.92 -37.84 -0.07
CA SER A 232 -23.69 -38.88 0.61
C SER A 232 -24.11 -39.95 -0.39
N GLU A 233 -23.97 -41.21 0.01
CA GLU A 233 -24.47 -42.39 -0.73
C GLU A 233 -25.97 -42.24 -1.02
N GLU A 234 -26.74 -41.68 -0.08
CA GLU A 234 -28.16 -41.35 -0.24
C GLU A 234 -28.47 -40.34 -1.37
N GLU A 235 -27.56 -39.42 -1.72
CA GLU A 235 -27.75 -38.52 -2.86
C GLU A 235 -27.44 -39.20 -4.20
N LEU A 236 -26.49 -40.14 -4.20
CA LEU A 236 -26.10 -40.88 -5.40
C LEU A 236 -27.18 -41.89 -5.80
N ASP A 237 -27.78 -42.54 -4.80
CA ASP A 237 -28.77 -43.60 -4.98
C ASP A 237 -30.22 -43.09 -4.89
N LYS A 238 -30.44 -41.78 -4.80
CA LYS A 238 -31.77 -41.17 -4.64
C LYS A 238 -32.78 -41.57 -5.73
N ASP A 239 -32.29 -41.75 -6.96
CA ASP A 239 -33.13 -42.12 -8.13
C ASP A 239 -33.15 -43.65 -8.37
N LYS A 240 -32.51 -44.45 -7.52
CA LYS A 240 -32.51 -45.91 -7.62
C LYS A 240 -33.76 -46.49 -6.94
N THR A 241 -34.41 -47.44 -7.61
CA THR A 241 -35.65 -48.06 -7.12
C THR A 241 -35.39 -49.29 -6.24
N TYR A 242 -34.17 -49.81 -6.28
CA TYR A 242 -33.74 -51.01 -5.58
C TYR A 242 -32.40 -50.76 -4.89
N ASP A 243 -32.22 -51.39 -3.72
CA ASP A 243 -30.99 -51.31 -2.94
C ASP A 243 -29.93 -52.30 -3.44
N ALA A 244 -30.38 -53.40 -4.05
CA ALA A 244 -29.49 -54.40 -4.65
C ALA A 244 -30.18 -55.19 -5.77
N PHE A 245 -29.40 -55.55 -6.80
CA PHE A 245 -29.78 -56.52 -7.81
C PHE A 245 -29.21 -57.90 -7.46
N ILE A 246 -30.07 -58.93 -7.42
CA ILE A 246 -29.63 -60.30 -7.14
C ILE A 246 -29.51 -61.08 -8.45
N SER A 247 -28.27 -61.36 -8.84
CA SER A 247 -27.94 -62.26 -9.94
C SER A 247 -27.75 -63.69 -9.42
N TYR A 248 -28.57 -64.62 -9.90
CA TYR A 248 -28.52 -66.04 -9.53
C TYR A 248 -28.72 -66.94 -10.75
N SER A 249 -28.33 -68.21 -10.65
CA SER A 249 -28.59 -69.20 -11.69
C SER A 249 -29.92 -69.91 -11.45
N HIS A 250 -30.55 -70.45 -12.49
CA HIS A 250 -31.79 -71.23 -12.34
C HIS A 250 -31.64 -72.40 -11.35
N LYS A 251 -30.42 -72.94 -11.15
CA LYS A 251 -30.19 -74.02 -10.18
C LYS A 251 -30.36 -73.56 -8.72
N ASP A 252 -30.27 -72.25 -8.48
CA ASP A 252 -30.30 -71.64 -7.15
C ASP A 252 -31.67 -71.02 -6.82
N GLU A 253 -32.65 -71.16 -7.71
CA GLU A 253 -34.00 -70.59 -7.55
C GLU A 253 -34.68 -71.03 -6.24
N GLU A 254 -34.54 -72.31 -5.86
CA GLU A 254 -35.10 -72.82 -4.60
C GLU A 254 -34.44 -72.15 -3.37
N LEU A 255 -33.15 -71.82 -3.45
CA LEU A 255 -32.45 -71.10 -2.39
C LEU A 255 -32.92 -69.64 -2.30
N ILE A 256 -33.04 -68.97 -3.45
CA ILE A 256 -33.49 -67.58 -3.53
C ILE A 256 -34.92 -67.45 -2.98
N SER A 257 -35.82 -68.38 -3.32
CA SER A 257 -37.20 -68.38 -2.79
C SER A 257 -37.28 -68.42 -1.26
N LYS A 258 -36.31 -69.06 -0.59
CA LYS A 258 -36.21 -69.13 0.88
C LYS A 258 -35.51 -67.92 1.48
N LEU A 259 -34.68 -67.23 0.70
CA LEU A 259 -33.86 -66.09 1.13
C LEU A 259 -34.62 -64.76 1.02
N LEU A 260 -35.37 -64.54 -0.07
CA LEU A 260 -36.07 -63.27 -0.34
C LEU A 260 -36.98 -62.82 0.81
N PRO A 261 -37.84 -63.68 1.41
CA PRO A 261 -38.71 -63.23 2.49
C PRO A 261 -37.93 -62.74 3.72
N LYS A 262 -36.73 -63.29 3.95
CA LYS A 262 -35.89 -62.88 5.09
C LYS A 262 -35.20 -61.54 4.86
N LEU A 263 -34.93 -61.18 3.61
CA LEU A 263 -34.28 -59.93 3.23
C LEU A 263 -35.29 -58.78 3.04
N GLU A 264 -36.45 -59.06 2.46
CA GLU A 264 -37.50 -58.04 2.23
C GLU A 264 -38.35 -57.79 3.48
N SER A 265 -38.52 -58.78 4.37
CA SER A 265 -39.33 -58.68 5.61
C SER A 265 -38.51 -58.70 6.90
N GLY A 266 -37.18 -58.52 6.79
CA GLY A 266 -36.29 -58.47 7.94
C GLY A 266 -36.43 -57.18 8.78
N PRO A 267 -35.65 -57.06 9.88
CA PRO A 267 -35.62 -55.85 10.70
C PRO A 267 -35.12 -54.60 9.94
N HIS A 268 -34.34 -54.79 8.88
CA HIS A 268 -34.00 -53.78 7.89
C HIS A 268 -34.41 -54.32 6.51
N PRO A 269 -35.56 -53.88 5.95
CA PRO A 269 -36.08 -54.42 4.70
C PRO A 269 -35.31 -53.86 3.51
N PHE A 270 -34.74 -54.74 2.68
CA PHE A 270 -34.10 -54.37 1.42
C PHE A 270 -35.10 -54.40 0.26
N ARG A 271 -35.05 -53.41 -0.62
CA ARG A 271 -35.76 -53.39 -1.91
C ARG A 271 -34.90 -54.09 -2.95
N LEU A 272 -35.20 -55.35 -3.23
CA LEU A 272 -34.38 -56.19 -4.12
C LEU A 272 -34.96 -56.23 -5.54
N CYS A 273 -34.10 -56.14 -6.56
CA CYS A 273 -34.47 -56.41 -7.94
C CYS A 273 -34.08 -57.83 -8.36
N LEU A 274 -35.03 -58.54 -8.96
CA LEU A 274 -34.80 -59.86 -9.55
C LEU A 274 -35.11 -59.86 -11.04
N HIS A 275 -34.28 -60.56 -11.80
CA HIS A 275 -34.44 -60.66 -13.26
C HIS A 275 -35.72 -61.38 -13.68
N ASP A 276 -36.21 -62.36 -12.92
CA ASP A 276 -37.43 -63.11 -13.26
C ASP A 276 -38.73 -62.40 -12.82
N ARG A 277 -38.64 -61.44 -11.89
CA ARG A 277 -39.81 -60.78 -11.27
C ARG A 277 -40.00 -59.35 -11.77
N ASP A 278 -38.91 -58.61 -11.81
CA ASP A 278 -38.93 -57.14 -11.87
C ASP A 278 -38.51 -56.60 -13.24
N TRP A 279 -38.00 -57.45 -14.14
CA TRP A 279 -37.59 -57.04 -15.48
C TRP A 279 -38.77 -56.93 -16.45
N LEU A 280 -38.68 -55.94 -17.33
CA LEU A 280 -39.64 -55.72 -18.40
C LEU A 280 -39.44 -56.76 -19.51
N VAL A 281 -40.49 -57.50 -19.82
CA VAL A 281 -40.46 -58.52 -20.88
C VAL A 281 -40.28 -57.84 -22.23
N GLY A 282 -39.25 -58.26 -22.98
CA GLY A 282 -38.94 -57.76 -24.32
C GLY A 282 -37.88 -56.66 -24.38
N ASP A 283 -37.35 -56.22 -23.23
CA ASP A 283 -36.28 -55.21 -23.14
C ASP A 283 -34.88 -55.86 -23.02
N CYS A 284 -33.81 -55.13 -23.33
CA CYS A 284 -32.45 -55.67 -23.39
C CYS A 284 -31.84 -55.91 -22.00
N ILE A 285 -31.33 -57.12 -21.76
CA ILE A 285 -30.77 -57.56 -20.47
C ILE A 285 -29.70 -56.59 -19.91
N PRO A 286 -28.68 -56.14 -20.68
CA PRO A 286 -27.69 -55.22 -20.14
C PRO A 286 -28.26 -53.86 -19.70
N GLU A 287 -29.28 -53.36 -20.42
CA GLU A 287 -29.91 -52.09 -20.10
C GLU A 287 -30.73 -52.19 -18.81
N GLN A 288 -31.36 -53.33 -18.56
CA GLN A 288 -32.09 -53.59 -17.32
C GLN A 288 -31.17 -53.70 -16.09
N ILE A 289 -29.94 -54.19 -16.25
CA ILE A 289 -28.93 -54.22 -15.17
C ILE A 289 -28.41 -52.80 -14.84
N VAL A 290 -28.29 -51.92 -15.82
CA VAL A 290 -27.86 -50.52 -15.58
C VAL A 290 -28.98 -49.71 -14.91
N ARG A 291 -30.24 -50.05 -15.18
CA ARG A 291 -31.41 -49.36 -14.67
C ARG A 291 -31.73 -49.67 -13.20
N THR A 292 -31.39 -50.86 -12.71
CA THR A 292 -31.54 -51.24 -11.29
C THR A 292 -30.67 -50.40 -10.38
#